data_AF-A0A1H3YNS8-F1
#
_entry.id   AF-A0A1H3YNS8-F1
#
_cell.length_a   1.000
_cell.length_b   1.000
_cell.length_c   1.000
_cell.angle_alpha   90.00
_cell.angle_beta   90.00
_cell.angle_gamma   90.00
#
_symmetry.space_group_name_H-M   'P 1'
#
loop_
_entity.id
_entity.type
_entity.pdbx_description
1 polymer ?
#
loop_
_entity_poly.entity_id
_entity_poly.type
_entity_poly.pdbx_seq_one_letter_code
_entity_poly.pdbx_strand_id
1 'polypeptide(L)'
;MGFSNIAFSNMVLLTETQSPVTVFFAQHGIQVVLAVMTIYYAVKLLVFKDVDSVRPKEWKKLKEENVEPYAREAGILALGFAACLIFMEIVSMYDGFMALLFMILAVSLMFFRFKKIEEKYGEKNPK
;
A
#
# COMPACT_ATOMS: atom_id res chain seq x y z
N MET A 1 28.50 38.75 12.42
CA MET A 1 27.21 38.59 11.70
C MET A 1 27.42 37.96 10.30
N GLY A 2 28.13 36.82 10.18
CA GLY A 2 28.43 36.20 8.87
C GLY A 2 27.98 34.74 8.72
N PHE A 3 27.72 34.03 9.81
CA PHE A 3 27.38 32.60 9.77
C PHE A 3 25.93 32.30 9.34
N SER A 4 24.99 33.22 9.58
CA SER A 4 23.58 33.03 9.21
C SER A 4 23.35 33.03 7.68
N ASN A 5 24.02 33.94 6.96
CA ASN A 5 23.87 34.04 5.50
C ASN A 5 24.49 32.87 4.74
N ILE A 6 25.55 32.25 5.27
CA ILE A 6 26.20 31.09 4.63
C ILE A 6 25.32 29.85 4.79
N ALA A 7 24.74 29.64 5.98
CA ALA A 7 23.82 28.53 6.21
C ALA A 7 22.55 28.64 5.34
N PHE A 8 22.01 29.86 5.20
CA PHE A 8 20.83 30.09 4.36
C PHE A 8 21.16 29.96 2.86
N SER A 9 22.30 30.47 2.40
CA SER A 9 22.77 30.32 1.02
C SER A 9 23.04 28.85 0.66
N ASN A 10 23.64 28.09 1.56
CA ASN A 10 23.86 26.65 1.38
C ASN A 10 22.54 25.87 1.37
N MET A 11 21.56 26.26 2.19
CA MET A 11 20.22 25.64 2.18
C MET A 11 19.48 25.91 0.86
N VAL A 12 19.58 27.13 0.33
CA VAL A 12 19.01 27.51 -0.97
C VAL A 12 19.71 26.78 -2.13
N LEU A 13 21.05 26.70 -2.12
CA LEU A 13 21.84 25.95 -3.12
C LEU A 13 21.56 24.44 -3.10
N LEU A 14 21.31 23.85 -1.93
CA LEU A 14 20.88 22.45 -1.80
C LEU A 14 19.48 22.22 -2.39
N THR A 15 18.63 23.25 -2.41
CA THR A 15 17.27 23.16 -2.98
C THR A 15 17.32 23.30 -4.51
N GLU A 16 18.21 24.13 -5.06
CA GLU A 16 18.43 24.28 -6.51
C GLU A 16 19.14 23.09 -7.18
N THR A 17 19.92 22.31 -6.42
CA THR A 17 20.74 21.20 -6.96
C THR A 17 20.08 19.83 -6.84
N GLN A 18 18.88 19.74 -6.25
CA GLN A 18 18.16 18.47 -6.18
C GLN A 18 17.65 18.07 -7.56
N SER A 19 18.10 16.91 -8.03
CA SER A 19 17.55 16.34 -9.26
C SER A 19 16.02 16.16 -9.12
N PRO A 20 15.23 16.33 -10.19
CA PRO A 20 13.78 16.11 -10.16
C PRO A 20 13.40 14.72 -9.60
N VAL A 21 14.28 13.75 -9.81
CA VAL A 21 14.15 12.38 -9.29
C VAL A 21 14.19 12.37 -7.76
N THR A 22 15.11 13.11 -7.14
CA THR A 22 15.24 13.18 -5.67
C THR A 22 14.01 13.79 -5.03
N VAL A 23 13.49 14.88 -5.60
CA VAL A 23 12.27 15.55 -5.11
C VAL A 23 11.05 14.63 -5.24
N PHE A 24 10.93 13.93 -6.37
CA PHE A 24 9.86 12.95 -6.58
C PHE A 24 9.87 11.85 -5.52
N PHE A 25 11.03 11.20 -5.28
CA PHE A 25 11.11 10.16 -4.27
C PHE A 25 10.95 10.68 -2.83
N ALA A 26 11.34 11.93 -2.55
CA ALA A 26 11.11 12.52 -1.24
C ALA A 26 9.62 12.75 -0.95
N GLN A 27 8.83 13.11 -1.96
CA GLN A 27 7.40 13.37 -1.82
C GLN A 27 6.53 12.12 -1.97
N HIS A 28 6.89 11.22 -2.87
CA HIS A 28 6.05 10.09 -3.31
C HIS A 28 6.66 8.72 -3.04
N GLY A 29 7.90 8.67 -2.52
CA GLY A 29 8.63 7.42 -2.35
C GLY A 29 7.89 6.40 -1.49
N ILE A 30 7.18 6.85 -0.45
CA ILE A 30 6.41 5.95 0.41
C ILE A 30 5.21 5.34 -0.33
N GLN A 31 4.46 6.14 -1.09
CA GLN A 31 3.35 5.65 -1.91
C GLN A 31 3.84 4.64 -2.95
N VAL A 32 4.93 4.95 -3.65
CA VAL A 32 5.50 4.07 -4.69
C VAL A 32 5.96 2.75 -4.08
N VAL A 33 6.68 2.79 -2.95
CA VAL A 33 7.12 1.57 -2.26
C VAL A 33 5.93 0.74 -1.79
N LEU A 34 4.91 1.37 -1.20
CA LEU A 34 3.68 0.68 -0.77
C LEU A 34 2.97 0.03 -1.96
N ALA A 35 2.84 0.71 -3.09
CA ALA A 35 2.21 0.17 -4.29
C ALA A 35 2.98 -1.05 -4.82
N VAL A 36 4.31 -0.95 -4.95
CA VAL A 36 5.17 -2.05 -5.41
C VAL A 36 5.10 -3.25 -4.46
N MET A 37 5.18 -3.02 -3.16
CA MET A 37 5.06 -4.08 -2.15
C MET A 37 3.69 -4.76 -2.21
N THR A 38 2.61 -3.97 -2.36
CA THR A 38 1.25 -4.51 -2.49
C THR A 38 1.12 -5.38 -3.74
N ILE A 39 1.65 -4.93 -4.88
CA ILE A 39 1.66 -5.72 -6.12
C ILE A 39 2.45 -7.01 -5.93
N TYR A 40 3.62 -6.95 -5.30
CA TYR A 40 4.43 -8.14 -5.03
C TYR A 40 3.66 -9.18 -4.23
N TYR A 41 3.00 -8.79 -3.13
CA TYR A 41 2.16 -9.71 -2.35
C TYR A 41 0.93 -10.19 -3.11
N ALA A 42 0.34 -9.34 -3.94
CA ALA A 42 -0.79 -9.72 -4.78
C ALA A 42 -0.39 -10.81 -5.80
N VAL A 43 0.76 -10.65 -6.47
CA VAL A 43 1.33 -11.69 -7.34
C VAL A 43 1.66 -12.94 -6.55
N LYS A 44 2.21 -12.78 -5.34
CA LYS A 44 2.54 -13.89 -4.46
C LYS A 44 1.31 -14.74 -4.09
N LEU A 45 0.19 -14.08 -3.81
CA LEU A 45 -1.10 -14.73 -3.60
C LEU A 45 -1.65 -15.36 -4.90
N LEU A 46 -1.67 -14.63 -6.01
CA LEU A 46 -2.32 -15.09 -7.24
C LEU A 46 -1.58 -16.23 -7.94
N VAL A 47 -0.25 -16.19 -7.96
CA VAL A 47 0.59 -17.14 -8.72
C VAL A 47 1.06 -18.27 -7.83
N PHE A 48 1.59 -17.95 -6.65
CA PHE A 48 2.19 -18.95 -5.76
C PHE A 48 1.21 -19.48 -4.71
N LYS A 49 0.01 -18.91 -4.62
CA LYS A 49 -1.01 -19.30 -3.63
C LYS A 49 -0.46 -19.26 -2.20
N ASP A 50 0.54 -18.42 -1.94
CA ASP A 50 1.21 -18.34 -0.64
C ASP A 50 0.40 -17.47 0.32
N VAL A 51 -0.61 -18.09 0.92
CA VAL A 51 -1.53 -17.42 1.84
C VAL A 51 -0.85 -17.07 3.17
N ASP A 52 0.10 -17.88 3.61
CA ASP A 52 0.84 -17.71 4.86
C ASP A 52 1.69 -16.44 4.85
N SER A 53 2.01 -15.90 3.66
CA SER A 53 2.74 -14.64 3.53
C SER A 53 1.92 -13.39 3.86
N VAL A 54 0.59 -13.47 3.80
CA VAL A 54 -0.32 -12.33 4.04
C VAL A 54 -1.14 -12.52 5.32
N ARG A 55 -1.38 -13.77 5.71
CA ARG A 55 -2.18 -14.11 6.88
C ARG A 55 -1.31 -14.12 8.15
N PRO A 56 -1.77 -13.58 9.29
CA PRO A 56 -1.03 -13.67 10.55
C PRO A 56 -0.73 -15.13 10.92
N LYS A 57 0.48 -15.39 11.41
CA LYS A 57 0.92 -16.75 11.81
C LYS A 57 0.09 -17.34 12.95
N GLU A 58 -0.59 -16.50 13.70
CA GLU A 58 -1.47 -16.86 14.82
C GLU A 58 -2.83 -17.41 14.35
N TRP A 59 -3.19 -17.21 13.08
CA TRP A 59 -4.48 -17.66 12.56
C TRP A 59 -4.42 -19.13 12.17
N LYS A 60 -5.51 -19.87 12.41
CA LYS A 60 -5.62 -21.28 12.01
C LYS A 60 -5.36 -21.44 10.53
N LYS A 61 -4.58 -22.45 10.12
CA LYS A 61 -4.34 -22.72 8.70
C LYS A 61 -5.65 -22.92 7.95
N LEU A 62 -5.69 -22.42 6.72
CA LEU A 62 -6.81 -22.67 5.82
C LEU A 62 -6.86 -24.15 5.48
N LYS A 63 -8.08 -24.67 5.30
CA LYS A 63 -8.28 -25.99 4.70
C LYS A 63 -7.73 -25.97 3.28
N GLU A 64 -7.12 -27.07 2.83
CA GLU A 64 -6.50 -27.16 1.50
C GLU A 64 -7.48 -26.76 0.37
N GLU A 65 -8.75 -27.14 0.49
CA GLU A 65 -9.84 -26.79 -0.43
C GLU A 65 -10.12 -25.27 -0.53
N ASN A 66 -9.80 -24.51 0.52
CA ASN A 66 -10.05 -23.07 0.60
C ASN A 66 -8.82 -22.22 0.26
N VAL A 67 -7.62 -22.82 0.19
CA VAL A 67 -6.36 -22.11 -0.07
C VAL A 67 -6.41 -21.38 -1.41
N GLU A 68 -6.77 -22.08 -2.48
CA GLU A 68 -6.81 -21.53 -3.83
C GLU A 68 -7.87 -20.43 -4.03
N PRO A 69 -9.15 -20.63 -3.66
CA PRO A 69 -10.15 -19.57 -3.82
C PRO A 69 -9.88 -18.37 -2.89
N TYR A 70 -9.34 -18.60 -1.68
CA TYR A 70 -8.90 -17.52 -0.81
C TYR A 70 -7.77 -16.71 -1.47
N ALA A 71 -6.72 -17.37 -1.93
CA ALA A 71 -5.55 -16.73 -2.52
C ALA A 71 -5.95 -15.89 -3.74
N ARG A 72 -6.88 -16.40 -4.55
CA ARG A 72 -7.43 -15.68 -5.70
C ARG A 72 -8.21 -14.43 -5.29
N GLU A 73 -9.18 -14.55 -4.39
CA GLU A 73 -10.00 -13.41 -3.97
C GLU A 73 -9.17 -12.35 -3.23
N ALA A 74 -8.29 -12.77 -2.31
CA ALA A 74 -7.40 -11.88 -1.57
C ALA A 74 -6.36 -11.22 -2.49
N GLY A 75 -5.82 -11.96 -3.47
CA GLY A 75 -4.87 -11.44 -4.44
C GLY A 75 -5.50 -10.41 -5.38
N ILE A 76 -6.73 -10.64 -5.88
CA ILE A 76 -7.48 -9.65 -6.67
C ILE A 76 -7.77 -8.40 -5.84
N LEU A 77 -8.15 -8.60 -4.57
CA LEU A 77 -8.40 -7.50 -3.65
C LEU A 77 -7.13 -6.65 -3.43
N ALA A 78 -5.97 -7.30 -3.22
CA ALA A 78 -4.68 -6.63 -3.09
C ALA A 78 -4.25 -5.88 -4.37
N LEU A 79 -4.47 -6.47 -5.56
CA LEU A 79 -4.26 -5.76 -6.84
C LEU A 79 -5.17 -4.53 -6.95
N GLY A 80 -6.44 -4.64 -6.55
CA GLY A 80 -7.36 -3.52 -6.50
C GLY A 80 -6.86 -2.40 -5.59
N PHE A 81 -6.30 -2.76 -4.43
CA PHE A 81 -5.70 -1.77 -3.53
C PHE A 81 -4.49 -1.07 -4.13
N ALA A 82 -3.60 -1.81 -4.79
CA ALA A 82 -2.46 -1.22 -5.49
C ALA A 82 -2.91 -0.22 -6.57
N ALA A 83 -3.98 -0.54 -7.31
CA ALA A 83 -4.57 0.40 -8.27
C ALA A 83 -5.12 1.66 -7.57
N CYS A 84 -5.77 1.51 -6.41
CA CYS A 84 -6.23 2.65 -5.61
C CYS A 84 -5.07 3.53 -5.12
N LEU A 85 -3.93 2.95 -4.72
CA LEU A 85 -2.74 3.71 -4.31
C LEU A 85 -2.19 4.56 -5.45
N ILE A 86 -2.09 3.99 -6.66
CA ILE A 86 -1.65 4.73 -7.86
C ILE A 86 -2.67 5.82 -8.24
N PHE A 87 -3.96 5.53 -8.16
CA PHE A 87 -5.00 6.51 -8.46
C PHE A 87 -4.98 7.68 -7.46
N MET A 88 -4.77 7.38 -6.17
CA MET A 88 -4.66 8.40 -5.13
C MET A 88 -3.46 9.32 -5.36
N GLU A 89 -2.34 8.78 -5.83
CA GLU A 89 -1.16 9.56 -6.20
C GLU A 89 -1.54 10.63 -7.24
N ILE A 90 -2.25 10.23 -8.29
CA ILE A 90 -2.75 11.15 -9.32
C ILE A 90 -3.71 12.19 -8.73
N VAL A 91 -4.65 11.78 -7.86
CA VAL A 91 -5.60 12.71 -7.22
C VAL A 91 -4.88 13.73 -6.34
N SER A 92 -3.82 13.32 -5.65
CA SER A 92 -3.05 14.18 -4.75
C SER A 92 -2.36 15.35 -5.46
N MET A 93 -2.07 15.19 -6.77
CA MET A 93 -1.53 16.27 -7.60
C MET A 93 -2.52 17.42 -7.82
N TYR A 94 -3.82 17.18 -7.64
CA TYR A 94 -4.88 18.19 -7.81
C TYR A 94 -5.39 18.70 -6.46
N ASP A 95 -5.69 17.80 -5.52
CA ASP A 95 -6.23 18.15 -4.19
C ASP A 95 -5.83 17.09 -3.15
N GLY A 96 -4.95 17.48 -2.23
CA GLY A 96 -4.47 16.61 -1.16
C GLY A 96 -5.55 16.22 -0.14
N PHE A 97 -6.58 17.04 0.07
CA PHE A 97 -7.69 16.71 0.98
C PHE A 97 -8.60 15.64 0.37
N MET A 98 -8.88 15.74 -0.94
CA MET A 98 -9.62 14.69 -1.66
C MET A 98 -8.86 13.37 -1.69
N ALA A 99 -7.54 13.40 -1.88
CA ALA A 99 -6.71 12.21 -1.78
C ALA A 99 -6.78 11.56 -0.39
N LEU A 100 -6.75 12.35 0.67
CA LEU A 100 -6.91 11.88 2.05
C LEU A 100 -8.28 11.21 2.28
N LEU A 101 -9.38 11.82 1.83
CA LEU A 101 -10.71 11.22 1.94
C LEU A 101 -10.80 9.91 1.16
N PHE A 102 -10.25 9.88 -0.05
CA PHE A 102 -10.22 8.68 -0.89
C PHE A 102 -9.42 7.55 -0.23
N MET A 103 -8.32 7.87 0.46
CA MET A 103 -7.53 6.90 1.23
C MET A 103 -8.34 6.23 2.31
N ILE A 104 -9.03 7.02 3.13
CA ILE A 104 -9.85 6.50 4.23
C ILE A 104 -10.92 5.57 3.67
N LEU A 105 -11.57 5.94 2.57
CA LEU A 105 -12.58 5.13 1.90
C LEU A 105 -12.00 3.83 1.32
N ALA A 106 -10.86 3.91 0.62
CA ALA A 106 -10.21 2.76 0.01
C ALA A 106 -9.77 1.74 1.07
N VAL A 107 -9.11 2.19 2.14
CA VAL A 107 -8.71 1.32 3.26
C VAL A 107 -9.93 0.70 3.94
N SER A 108 -11.00 1.47 4.15
CA SER A 108 -12.24 0.97 4.77
C SER A 108 -12.91 -0.12 3.92
N LEU A 109 -13.02 0.10 2.60
CA LEU A 109 -13.57 -0.88 1.67
C LEU A 109 -12.73 -2.15 1.60
N MET A 110 -11.40 -1.98 1.58
CA MET A 110 -10.45 -3.09 1.61
C MET A 110 -10.61 -3.95 2.86
N PHE A 111 -10.65 -3.32 4.03
CA PHE A 111 -10.85 -4.01 5.29
C PHE A 111 -12.17 -4.79 5.32
N PHE A 112 -13.27 -4.17 4.85
CA PHE A 112 -14.57 -4.83 4.79
C PHE A 112 -14.56 -6.03 3.84
N ARG A 113 -13.97 -5.89 2.65
CA ARG A 113 -13.87 -6.99 1.67
C ARG A 113 -12.97 -8.11 2.16
N PHE A 114 -11.84 -7.77 2.78
CA PHE A 114 -10.93 -8.74 3.37
C PHE A 114 -11.61 -9.55 4.48
N LYS A 115 -12.35 -8.87 5.37
CA LYS A 115 -13.14 -9.52 6.41
C LYS A 115 -14.16 -10.51 5.82
N LYS A 116 -14.80 -10.17 4.70
CA LYS A 116 -15.75 -11.06 4.03
C LYS A 116 -15.07 -12.31 3.43
N ILE A 117 -13.85 -12.18 2.91
CA ILE A 117 -13.04 -13.32 2.42
C ILE A 117 -12.67 -14.22 3.60
N GLU A 118 -12.22 -13.63 4.70
CA GLU A 118 -11.93 -14.35 5.94
C GLU A 118 -13.14 -15.07 6.52
N GLU A 119 -14.32 -14.44 6.54
CA GLU A 119 -15.55 -15.08 7.00
C GLU A 119 -15.99 -16.25 6.10
N LYS A 120 -15.67 -16.18 4.80
CA LYS A 120 -16.06 -17.19 3.80
C LYS A 120 -15.15 -18.41 3.81
N TYR A 121 -13.84 -18.20 3.96
CA TYR A 121 -12.83 -19.25 3.75
C TYR A 121 -12.02 -19.56 5.01
N GLY A 122 -11.91 -18.60 5.93
CA GLY A 122 -11.25 -18.79 7.22
C GLY A 122 -12.08 -19.65 8.16
N GLU A 123 -11.43 -20.48 8.95
CA GLU A 123 -12.09 -21.09 10.11
C GLU A 123 -12.35 -20.00 11.16
N LYS A 124 -13.60 -19.88 11.62
CA LYS A 124 -13.93 -19.06 12.79
C LYS A 124 -13.00 -19.45 13.94
N ASN A 125 -12.15 -18.52 14.36
CA ASN A 125 -11.59 -18.63 15.70
C ASN A 125 -12.78 -18.48 16.68
N PRO A 126 -12.95 -19.36 17.67
CA PRO A 126 -13.79 -19.02 18.80
C PRO A 126 -13.23 -17.73 19.40
N LYS A 127 -14.13 -16.77 19.59
CA LYS A 127 -13.84 -15.46 20.19
C LYS A 127 -13.12 -15.59 21.52
#